data_AF-A0A1Y2WUC3-F1
#
_entry.id   AF-A0A1Y2WUC3-F1
#
_cell.length_a   1.000
_cell.length_b   1.000
_cell.length_c   1.000
_cell.angle_alpha   90.00
_cell.angle_beta   90.00
_cell.angle_gamma   90.00
#
_symmetry.space_group_name_H-M   'P 1'
#
loop_
_entity.id
_entity.type
_entity.pdbx_description
1 polymer ?
#
loop_
_entity_poly.entity_id
_entity_poly.type
_entity_poly.pdbx_seq_one_letter_code
_entity_poly.pdbx_strand_id
1 'polypeptide(L)'
;MVLESRWTVPIPNCSVQKWVFGSSFDALPDKPQFIDVDHPETHFITQSDFRLWSKRLALGLTRAGLKPGDRVLLFSGNSLFTPIIFMGILMAGGVFTGANPSFVARELAYQLKDSGASFLIAADASMEIAVEAADTAGLARSRIYSFDTSVLDKRPGKARLGAQHWTSLIAPKDDAAKYDWVEPADSRTAICALNYSSGTTGVPKGVEITHYSYVANGLGVNHMERLDPDYEEKKKRYRRLGFLPMYHAYGQTFFVCIYPKEGVPVYIMSSFNFEKMLQCIEKFRIDSLTSVPPIVVMLAKSPLSRKYDLSSLESITSGAAPLGAEVSDEVAKLWPEGALSLRQGWGMTELTCASTGWHPKTAGKSAAVGELLPNCKARIMRIDGSGEITQANERGEVWMAGPTLLKGYWNKPEATADALHIDPDGTRWFKTGDVGFVEKYEPGGLFHIVDRIKELIKVKGNQVAPAELEDVLLENKGVRDVAVVGVTINGEELPRAYVVPDPEVKQTEQEIAQWMESKVVHYKRLRGGVKFVEAIPKNPSGKILRKLLRDQAASEVGDRKPSTAKLT
;
A
#
# COMPACT_ATOMS: atom_id res chain seq x y z
N MET A 1 -25.29 12.54 11.78
CA MET A 1 -24.62 13.78 11.33
C MET A 1 -23.36 13.32 10.63
N VAL A 2 -23.19 13.59 9.34
CA VAL A 2 -22.04 13.04 8.60
C VAL A 2 -20.78 13.88 8.85
N LEU A 3 -19.64 13.24 9.08
CA LEU A 3 -18.33 13.91 9.10
C LEU A 3 -17.90 14.16 7.66
N GLU A 4 -17.79 15.42 7.25
CA GLU A 4 -17.34 15.80 5.91
C GLU A 4 -15.94 16.38 5.97
N SER A 5 -15.14 16.14 4.93
CA SER A 5 -13.89 16.88 4.77
C SER A 5 -14.20 18.36 4.66
N ARG A 6 -13.44 19.20 5.39
CA ARG A 6 -13.50 20.66 5.22
C ARG A 6 -12.88 21.13 3.91
N TRP A 7 -12.28 20.22 3.14
CA TRP A 7 -11.65 20.49 1.86
C TRP A 7 -12.48 19.93 0.71
N THR A 8 -12.55 20.67 -0.38
CA THR A 8 -13.22 20.26 -1.61
C THR A 8 -12.33 20.65 -2.78
N VAL A 9 -12.06 19.70 -3.67
CA VAL A 9 -11.35 19.95 -4.92
C VAL A 9 -12.20 19.57 -6.12
N PRO A 10 -12.14 20.33 -7.24
CA PRO A 10 -12.77 19.93 -8.48
C PRO A 10 -12.02 18.73 -9.08
N ILE A 11 -12.75 17.66 -9.40
CA ILE A 11 -12.18 16.45 -9.98
C ILE A 11 -12.57 16.37 -11.45
N PRO A 12 -11.62 16.46 -12.39
CA PRO A 12 -11.90 16.40 -13.81
C PRO A 12 -12.32 14.99 -14.22
N ASN A 13 -13.23 14.90 -15.21
CA ASN A 13 -13.54 13.65 -15.88
C ASN A 13 -12.46 13.34 -16.92
N CYS A 14 -11.33 12.78 -16.49
CA CYS A 14 -10.25 12.39 -17.37
C CYS A 14 -9.59 11.08 -16.93
N SER A 15 -8.80 10.49 -17.83
CA SER A 15 -7.93 9.38 -17.49
C SER A 15 -6.80 9.78 -16.53
N VAL A 16 -6.12 8.77 -15.98
CA VAL A 16 -4.96 8.99 -15.07
C VAL A 16 -3.78 9.53 -15.88
N GLN A 17 -3.53 8.99 -17.07
CA GLN A 17 -2.50 9.46 -17.98
C GLN A 17 -2.71 10.92 -18.39
N LYS A 18 -3.96 11.34 -18.66
CA LYS A 18 -4.28 12.74 -18.94
C LYS A 18 -4.11 13.64 -17.73
N TRP A 19 -4.45 13.18 -16.52
CA TRP A 19 -4.18 13.94 -15.31
C TRP A 19 -2.67 14.16 -15.09
N VAL A 20 -1.86 13.10 -15.23
CA VAL A 20 -0.40 13.16 -15.04
C VAL A 20 0.28 14.00 -16.12
N PHE A 21 0.02 13.73 -17.40
CA PHE A 21 0.77 14.31 -18.53
C PHE A 21 0.07 15.49 -19.22
N GLY A 22 -1.21 15.72 -18.96
CA GLY A 22 -2.02 16.75 -19.65
C GLY A 22 -2.50 16.33 -21.05
N SER A 23 -1.56 16.00 -21.94
CA SER A 23 -1.82 15.76 -23.37
C SER A 23 -0.84 14.72 -23.96
N SER A 24 -1.27 14.03 -25.02
CA SER A 24 -0.46 13.09 -25.79
C SER A 24 0.74 13.71 -26.49
N PHE A 25 0.70 15.02 -26.72
CA PHE A 25 1.56 15.70 -27.69
C PHE A 25 2.31 16.91 -27.11
N ASP A 26 1.76 17.60 -26.11
CA ASP A 26 2.34 18.84 -25.57
C ASP A 26 3.75 18.59 -25.05
N ALA A 27 4.64 19.59 -25.15
CA ALA A 27 6.00 19.42 -24.66
C ALA A 27 6.01 19.15 -23.14
N LEU A 28 6.85 18.20 -22.71
CA LEU A 28 7.12 17.92 -21.30
C LEU A 28 8.59 18.24 -20.98
N PRO A 29 8.90 18.62 -19.73
CA PRO A 29 10.27 18.87 -19.31
C PRO A 29 11.17 17.64 -19.56
N ASP A 30 12.39 17.87 -19.99
CA ASP A 30 13.40 16.82 -20.11
C ASP A 30 14.25 16.70 -18.84
N LYS A 31 13.57 16.57 -17.70
CA LYS A 31 14.19 16.44 -16.36
C LYS A 31 14.06 15.02 -15.86
N PRO A 32 15.06 14.45 -15.15
CA PRO A 32 14.96 13.13 -14.54
C PRO A 32 13.69 12.99 -13.68
N GLN A 33 12.94 11.93 -13.91
CA GLN A 33 11.70 11.60 -13.21
C GLN A 33 11.82 10.31 -12.41
N PHE A 34 12.40 9.27 -13.02
CA PHE A 34 12.72 8.01 -12.36
C PHE A 34 14.21 7.76 -12.48
N ILE A 35 14.87 7.46 -11.36
CA ILE A 35 16.32 7.29 -11.29
C ILE A 35 16.62 5.98 -10.60
N ASP A 36 17.43 5.11 -11.20
CA ASP A 36 17.94 3.93 -10.53
C ASP A 36 18.98 4.34 -9.48
N VAL A 37 18.79 3.93 -8.22
CA VAL A 37 19.72 4.27 -7.14
C VAL A 37 21.12 3.66 -7.31
N ASP A 38 21.23 2.54 -8.02
CA ASP A 38 22.50 1.84 -8.26
C ASP A 38 23.29 2.47 -9.42
N HIS A 39 22.57 2.97 -10.43
CA HIS A 39 23.15 3.51 -11.66
C HIS A 39 22.55 4.88 -12.05
N PRO A 40 22.56 5.89 -11.16
CA PRO A 40 21.77 7.11 -11.34
C PRO A 40 22.17 7.97 -12.54
N GLU A 41 23.42 7.87 -13.01
CA GLU A 41 23.95 8.65 -14.13
C GLU A 41 23.64 8.02 -15.50
N THR A 42 23.34 6.72 -15.56
CA THR A 42 23.16 5.98 -16.82
C THR A 42 21.78 5.34 -16.95
N HIS A 43 21.10 5.10 -15.83
CA HIS A 43 19.79 4.46 -15.75
C HIS A 43 18.80 5.39 -15.10
N PHE A 44 18.30 6.33 -15.90
CA PHE A 44 17.23 7.23 -15.51
C PHE A 44 16.27 7.44 -16.68
N ILE A 45 15.08 7.92 -16.36
CA ILE A 45 14.01 8.22 -17.31
C ILE A 45 13.54 9.64 -17.01
N THR A 46 13.56 10.51 -18.02
CA THR A 46 13.07 11.88 -17.89
C THR A 46 11.54 11.94 -17.93
N GLN A 47 10.94 13.08 -17.60
CA GLN A 47 9.46 13.22 -17.69
C GLN A 47 8.97 13.07 -19.14
N SER A 48 9.73 13.60 -20.11
CA SER A 48 9.44 13.46 -21.53
C SER A 48 9.53 11.99 -21.98
N ASP A 49 10.59 11.29 -21.55
CA ASP A 49 10.80 9.88 -21.84
C ASP A 49 9.81 8.97 -21.12
N PHE A 50 9.37 9.32 -19.90
CA PHE A 50 8.35 8.57 -19.19
C PHE A 50 7.06 8.46 -20.01
N ARG A 51 6.56 9.59 -20.54
CA ARG A 51 5.41 9.58 -21.43
C ARG A 51 5.70 8.79 -22.71
N LEU A 52 6.85 9.05 -23.34
CA LEU A 52 7.20 8.43 -24.61
C LEU A 52 7.33 6.90 -24.50
N TRP A 53 8.05 6.38 -23.52
CA TRP A 53 8.17 4.95 -23.27
C TRP A 53 6.82 4.30 -22.95
N SER A 54 5.96 4.99 -22.19
CA SER A 54 4.59 4.53 -21.92
C SER A 54 3.78 4.43 -23.22
N LYS A 55 3.87 5.41 -24.11
CA LYS A 55 3.24 5.36 -25.45
C LYS A 55 3.81 4.24 -26.33
N ARG A 56 5.12 4.00 -26.27
CA ARG A 56 5.77 2.90 -27.01
C ARG A 56 5.24 1.54 -26.56
N LEU A 57 5.11 1.34 -25.26
CA LEU A 57 4.50 0.13 -24.70
C LEU A 57 3.01 0.03 -25.07
N ALA A 58 2.26 1.12 -24.94
CA ALA A 58 0.84 1.16 -25.24
C ALA A 58 0.54 0.75 -26.69
N LEU A 59 1.28 1.32 -27.64
CA LEU A 59 1.16 0.98 -29.05
C LEU A 59 1.56 -0.47 -29.33
N GLY A 60 2.62 -0.97 -28.69
CA GLY A 60 3.01 -2.38 -28.85
C GLY A 60 2.00 -3.36 -28.27
N LEU A 61 1.41 -3.06 -27.10
CA LEU A 61 0.30 -3.83 -26.54
C LEU A 61 -0.92 -3.85 -27.48
N THR A 62 -1.26 -2.68 -28.04
CA THR A 62 -2.36 -2.55 -29.02
C THR A 62 -2.08 -3.38 -30.27
N ARG A 63 -0.85 -3.32 -30.82
CA ARG A 63 -0.42 -4.14 -31.96
C ARG A 63 -0.39 -5.64 -31.65
N ALA A 64 -0.08 -6.00 -30.41
CA ALA A 64 -0.18 -7.38 -29.94
C ALA A 64 -1.66 -7.82 -29.76
N GLY A 65 -2.63 -6.91 -29.83
CA GLY A 65 -4.06 -7.21 -29.80
C GLY A 65 -4.72 -7.03 -28.43
N LEU A 66 -4.13 -6.22 -27.54
CA LEU A 66 -4.81 -5.75 -26.33
C LEU A 66 -6.03 -4.90 -26.72
N LYS A 67 -7.19 -5.20 -26.14
CA LYS A 67 -8.42 -4.41 -26.35
C LYS A 67 -8.70 -3.53 -25.13
N PRO A 68 -9.39 -2.38 -25.29
CA PRO A 68 -9.83 -1.59 -24.15
C PRO A 68 -10.62 -2.44 -23.13
N GLY A 69 -10.27 -2.33 -21.84
CA GLY A 69 -10.84 -3.12 -20.74
C GLY A 69 -10.16 -4.48 -20.49
N ASP A 70 -9.25 -4.93 -21.37
CA ASP A 70 -8.43 -6.11 -21.11
C ASP A 70 -7.47 -5.87 -19.94
N ARG A 71 -7.19 -6.92 -19.16
CA ARG A 71 -6.27 -6.85 -18.02
C ARG A 71 -4.86 -7.29 -18.43
N VAL A 72 -3.86 -6.54 -18.00
CA VAL A 72 -2.44 -6.90 -18.13
C VAL A 72 -1.88 -7.09 -16.74
N LEU A 73 -1.39 -8.29 -16.44
CA LEU A 73 -0.83 -8.63 -15.14
C LEU A 73 0.69 -8.37 -15.13
N LEU A 74 1.15 -7.62 -14.13
CA LEU A 74 2.57 -7.44 -13.82
C LEU A 74 2.96 -8.31 -12.61
N PHE A 75 3.88 -9.24 -12.82
CA PHE A 75 4.48 -10.08 -11.78
C PHE A 75 5.97 -9.74 -11.64
N SER A 76 6.26 -8.66 -10.93
CA SER A 76 7.62 -8.13 -10.75
C SER A 76 7.74 -7.36 -9.44
N GLY A 77 8.97 -7.30 -8.91
CA GLY A 77 9.35 -6.30 -7.93
C GLY A 77 9.45 -4.90 -8.56
N ASN A 78 9.91 -3.94 -7.76
CA ASN A 78 10.13 -2.57 -8.25
C ASN A 78 11.21 -2.56 -9.34
N SER A 79 11.00 -1.74 -10.35
CA SER A 79 11.92 -1.55 -11.47
C SER A 79 11.72 -0.16 -12.05
N LEU A 80 12.77 0.38 -12.67
CA LEU A 80 12.75 1.66 -13.39
C LEU A 80 11.60 1.76 -14.40
N PHE A 81 11.19 0.63 -14.98
CA PHE A 81 10.11 0.55 -15.98
C PHE A 81 8.74 0.17 -15.40
N THR A 82 8.61 -0.07 -14.09
CA THR A 82 7.29 -0.33 -13.48
C THR A 82 6.30 0.83 -13.72
N PRO A 83 6.69 2.12 -13.58
CA PRO A 83 5.83 3.23 -13.92
C PRO A 83 5.39 3.24 -15.39
N ILE A 84 6.31 2.88 -16.29
CA ILE A 84 6.06 2.81 -17.75
C ILE A 84 5.10 1.68 -18.09
N ILE A 85 5.24 0.53 -17.44
CA ILE A 85 4.31 -0.59 -17.60
C ILE A 85 2.91 -0.17 -17.19
N PHE A 86 2.77 0.40 -15.99
CA PHE A 86 1.49 0.90 -15.50
C PHE A 86 0.86 1.90 -16.49
N MET A 87 1.57 2.98 -16.84
CA MET A 87 1.03 4.02 -17.72
C MET A 87 0.80 3.53 -19.15
N GLY A 88 1.66 2.68 -19.69
CA GLY A 88 1.51 2.13 -21.03
C GLY A 88 0.30 1.20 -21.16
N ILE A 89 -0.02 0.42 -20.12
CA ILE A 89 -1.26 -0.36 -20.08
C ILE A 89 -2.47 0.59 -20.14
N LEU A 90 -2.46 1.66 -19.34
CA LEU A 90 -3.59 2.59 -19.29
C LEU A 90 -3.76 3.37 -20.61
N MET A 91 -2.65 3.79 -21.21
CA MET A 91 -2.62 4.48 -22.51
C MET A 91 -3.08 3.60 -23.67
N ALA A 92 -3.05 2.27 -23.52
CA ALA A 92 -3.64 1.33 -24.46
C ALA A 92 -5.14 1.05 -24.17
N GLY A 93 -5.71 1.69 -23.15
CA GLY A 93 -7.08 1.42 -22.67
C GLY A 93 -7.20 0.15 -21.83
N GLY A 94 -6.09 -0.49 -21.48
CA GLY A 94 -6.06 -1.67 -20.65
C GLY A 94 -6.19 -1.36 -19.16
N VAL A 95 -6.36 -2.42 -18.37
CA VAL A 95 -6.50 -2.38 -16.93
C VAL A 95 -5.28 -3.03 -16.29
N PHE A 96 -4.58 -2.31 -15.43
CA PHE A 96 -3.41 -2.84 -14.72
C PHE A 96 -3.83 -3.81 -13.61
N THR A 97 -3.11 -4.91 -13.42
CA THR A 97 -3.17 -5.68 -12.18
C THR A 97 -1.77 -6.09 -11.72
N GLY A 98 -1.41 -5.74 -10.49
CA GLY A 98 -0.13 -6.08 -9.90
C GLY A 98 -0.23 -7.35 -9.05
N ALA A 99 0.69 -8.30 -9.26
CA ALA A 99 0.84 -9.48 -8.43
C ALA A 99 2.06 -9.34 -7.51
N ASN A 100 1.95 -9.90 -6.31
CA ASN A 100 3.07 -9.95 -5.38
C ASN A 100 4.18 -10.83 -5.96
N PRO A 101 5.43 -10.34 -6.15
CA PRO A 101 6.53 -11.10 -6.74
C PRO A 101 6.97 -12.31 -5.92
N SER A 102 6.53 -12.43 -4.66
CA SER A 102 6.78 -13.60 -3.81
C SER A 102 5.74 -14.71 -3.98
N PHE A 103 4.73 -14.54 -4.83
CA PHE A 103 3.75 -15.61 -5.07
C PHE A 103 4.39 -16.86 -5.65
N VAL A 104 3.88 -18.00 -5.19
CA VAL A 104 4.11 -19.29 -5.85
C VAL A 104 3.16 -19.48 -7.04
N ALA A 105 3.43 -20.44 -7.92
CA ALA A 105 2.69 -20.62 -9.17
C ALA A 105 1.17 -20.73 -8.98
N ARG A 106 0.71 -21.47 -7.97
CA ARG A 106 -0.73 -21.62 -7.66
C ARG A 106 -1.42 -20.29 -7.29
N GLU A 107 -0.72 -19.38 -6.61
CA GLU A 107 -1.26 -18.10 -6.15
C GLU A 107 -1.33 -17.12 -7.33
N LEU A 108 -0.29 -17.11 -8.16
CA LEU A 108 -0.28 -16.35 -9.41
C LEU A 108 -1.33 -16.86 -10.40
N ALA A 109 -1.50 -18.17 -10.54
CA ALA A 109 -2.51 -18.79 -11.40
C ALA A 109 -3.93 -18.41 -10.96
N TYR A 110 -4.19 -18.36 -9.65
CA TYR A 110 -5.45 -17.86 -9.11
C TYR A 110 -5.72 -16.43 -9.57
N GLN A 111 -4.77 -15.50 -9.40
CA GLN A 111 -4.96 -14.10 -9.81
C GLN A 111 -5.09 -13.95 -11.33
N LEU A 112 -4.30 -14.68 -12.13
CA LEU A 112 -4.42 -14.70 -13.59
C LEU A 112 -5.83 -15.10 -14.03
N LYS A 113 -6.37 -16.18 -13.46
CA LYS A 113 -7.70 -16.69 -13.78
C LYS A 113 -8.81 -15.76 -13.30
N ASP A 114 -8.73 -15.28 -12.06
CA ASP A 114 -9.77 -14.44 -11.45
C ASP A 114 -9.85 -13.07 -12.13
N SER A 115 -8.70 -12.44 -12.40
CA SER A 115 -8.64 -11.14 -13.10
C SER A 115 -9.00 -11.27 -14.58
N GLY A 116 -8.86 -12.46 -15.17
CA GLY A 116 -8.98 -12.68 -16.60
C GLY A 116 -7.95 -11.88 -17.41
N ALA A 117 -6.71 -11.78 -16.89
CA ALA A 117 -5.63 -11.11 -17.59
C ALA A 117 -5.32 -11.80 -18.92
N SER A 118 -5.25 -11.03 -20.01
CA SER A 118 -4.95 -11.54 -21.36
C SER A 118 -3.47 -11.41 -21.72
N PHE A 119 -2.68 -10.75 -20.86
CA PHE A 119 -1.23 -10.60 -20.96
C PHE A 119 -0.58 -10.76 -19.58
N LEU A 120 0.60 -11.38 -19.57
CA LEU A 120 1.45 -11.51 -18.38
C LEU A 120 2.84 -10.93 -18.68
N ILE A 121 3.23 -9.90 -17.95
CA ILE A 121 4.59 -9.37 -17.92
C ILE A 121 5.22 -9.81 -16.59
N ALA A 122 6.26 -10.62 -16.64
CA ALA A 122 6.89 -11.20 -15.46
C ALA A 122 8.39 -10.91 -15.43
N ALA A 123 8.94 -10.62 -14.25
CA ALA A 123 10.37 -10.43 -14.08
C ALA A 123 11.15 -11.66 -14.60
N ASP A 124 12.30 -11.45 -15.26
CA ASP A 124 13.08 -12.54 -15.85
C ASP A 124 13.43 -13.65 -14.84
N ALA A 125 13.76 -13.24 -13.61
CA ALA A 125 14.07 -14.14 -12.50
C ALA A 125 12.87 -15.00 -12.03
N SER A 126 11.64 -14.63 -12.40
CA SER A 126 10.40 -15.29 -11.98
C SER A 126 9.69 -16.01 -13.13
N MET A 127 10.35 -16.15 -14.28
CA MET A 127 9.74 -16.70 -15.49
C MET A 127 9.29 -18.16 -15.37
N GLU A 128 9.98 -19.00 -14.59
CA GLU A 128 9.55 -20.39 -14.35
C GLU A 128 8.18 -20.45 -13.66
N ILE A 129 8.03 -19.68 -12.58
CA ILE A 129 6.76 -19.55 -11.83
C ILE A 129 5.67 -18.95 -12.73
N ALA A 130 6.00 -17.92 -13.52
CA ALA A 130 5.06 -17.26 -14.41
C ALA A 130 4.53 -18.20 -15.50
N VAL A 131 5.41 -19.02 -16.07
CA VAL A 131 5.13 -20.02 -17.10
C VAL A 131 4.23 -21.12 -16.55
N GLU A 132 4.55 -21.67 -15.38
CA GLU A 132 3.74 -22.70 -14.71
C GLU A 132 2.34 -22.17 -14.35
N ALA A 133 2.27 -20.94 -13.81
CA ALA A 133 1.01 -20.30 -13.47
C ALA A 133 0.15 -20.03 -14.70
N ALA A 134 0.77 -19.58 -15.80
CA ALA A 134 0.09 -19.34 -17.07
C ALA A 134 -0.47 -20.61 -17.69
N ASP A 135 0.26 -21.74 -17.63
CA ASP A 135 -0.24 -23.04 -18.10
C ASP A 135 -1.48 -23.46 -17.31
N THR A 136 -1.42 -23.30 -15.99
CA THR A 136 -2.55 -23.61 -15.09
C THR A 136 -3.76 -22.71 -15.37
N ALA A 137 -3.52 -21.44 -15.70
CA ALA A 137 -4.57 -20.46 -16.01
C ALA A 137 -5.06 -20.52 -17.48
N GLY A 138 -4.41 -21.28 -18.35
CA GLY A 138 -4.73 -21.36 -19.78
C GLY A 138 -4.28 -20.15 -20.61
N LEU A 139 -3.28 -19.39 -20.15
CA LEU A 139 -2.75 -18.24 -20.89
C LEU A 139 -1.69 -18.70 -21.90
N ALA A 140 -1.89 -18.37 -23.18
CA ALA A 140 -0.98 -18.78 -24.25
C ALA A 140 0.44 -18.19 -24.07
N ARG A 141 1.48 -18.98 -24.39
CA ARG A 141 2.90 -18.55 -24.32
C ARG A 141 3.20 -17.26 -25.06
N SER A 142 2.52 -17.02 -26.18
CA SER A 142 2.65 -15.78 -26.96
C SER A 142 2.15 -14.53 -26.23
N ARG A 143 1.48 -14.68 -25.09
CA ARG A 143 0.97 -13.59 -24.22
C ARG A 143 1.81 -13.40 -22.96
N ILE A 144 2.91 -14.13 -22.81
CA ILE A 144 3.82 -14.05 -21.67
C ILE A 144 5.07 -13.31 -22.14
N TYR A 145 5.54 -12.36 -21.33
CA TYR A 145 6.66 -11.49 -21.63
C TYR A 145 7.66 -11.48 -20.46
N SER A 146 8.88 -11.93 -20.71
CA SER A 146 9.99 -11.77 -19.77
C SER A 146 10.42 -10.31 -19.71
N PHE A 147 10.54 -9.77 -18.49
CA PHE A 147 10.79 -8.38 -18.18
C PHE A 147 12.07 -8.18 -17.39
N ASP A 148 12.90 -7.25 -17.86
CA ASP A 148 14.10 -6.75 -17.20
C ASP A 148 14.36 -5.28 -17.59
N THR A 149 15.40 -4.69 -17.00
CA THR A 149 15.82 -3.30 -17.27
C THR A 149 16.88 -3.18 -18.36
N SER A 150 17.30 -4.28 -18.98
CA SER A 150 18.44 -4.32 -19.91
C SER A 150 18.18 -3.65 -21.25
N VAL A 151 16.96 -3.12 -21.47
CA VAL A 151 16.64 -2.30 -22.65
C VAL A 151 17.48 -1.01 -22.71
N LEU A 152 18.02 -0.57 -21.57
CA LEU A 152 18.98 0.55 -21.49
C LEU A 152 20.43 0.10 -21.69
N ASP A 153 20.70 -1.20 -21.64
CA ASP A 153 22.03 -1.78 -21.81
C ASP A 153 22.39 -1.98 -23.28
N LYS A 154 23.69 -2.17 -23.54
CA LYS A 154 24.20 -2.50 -24.88
C LYS A 154 23.68 -3.84 -25.42
N ARG A 155 23.24 -4.74 -24.56
CA ARG A 155 22.76 -6.08 -24.91
C ARG A 155 21.44 -6.36 -24.17
N PRO A 156 20.30 -6.13 -24.84
CA PRO A 156 19.01 -6.43 -24.26
C PRO A 156 18.84 -7.91 -23.94
N GLY A 157 17.98 -8.18 -22.98
CA GLY A 157 17.50 -9.48 -22.58
C GLY A 157 16.82 -10.21 -23.72
N LYS A 158 16.64 -11.52 -23.53
CA LYS A 158 16.12 -12.42 -24.55
C LYS A 158 14.88 -13.15 -24.05
N ALA A 159 14.09 -13.61 -24.99
CA ALA A 159 12.99 -14.52 -24.73
C ALA A 159 13.48 -15.78 -24.00
N ARG A 160 12.70 -16.27 -23.02
CA ARG A 160 12.99 -17.48 -22.26
C ARG A 160 11.75 -18.37 -22.18
N LEU A 161 11.95 -19.68 -22.07
CA LEU A 161 10.88 -20.66 -21.82
C LEU A 161 9.71 -20.61 -22.84
N GLY A 162 10.00 -20.27 -24.10
CA GLY A 162 9.00 -20.15 -25.17
C GLY A 162 8.07 -18.92 -25.05
N ALA A 163 8.28 -18.06 -24.04
CA ALA A 163 7.64 -16.76 -23.92
C ALA A 163 8.31 -15.73 -24.83
N GLN A 164 7.73 -14.53 -24.93
CA GLN A 164 8.36 -13.39 -25.61
C GLN A 164 9.25 -12.61 -24.64
N HIS A 165 10.12 -11.74 -25.16
CA HIS A 165 10.77 -10.70 -24.35
C HIS A 165 9.93 -9.42 -24.40
N TRP A 166 9.82 -8.68 -23.30
CA TRP A 166 8.94 -7.51 -23.21
C TRP A 166 9.31 -6.39 -24.20
N THR A 167 10.56 -6.31 -24.65
CA THR A 167 10.98 -5.32 -25.67
C THR A 167 10.27 -5.51 -27.02
N SER A 168 9.68 -6.68 -27.28
CA SER A 168 8.78 -6.89 -28.43
C SER A 168 7.52 -6.03 -28.36
N LEU A 169 7.12 -5.59 -27.16
CA LEU A 169 6.01 -4.66 -26.94
C LEU A 169 6.44 -3.18 -27.01
N ILE A 170 7.72 -2.89 -27.24
CA ILE A 170 8.20 -1.52 -27.31
C ILE A 170 8.21 -1.07 -28.77
N ALA A 171 7.18 -0.32 -29.16
CA ALA A 171 7.07 0.23 -30.51
C ALA A 171 8.22 1.22 -30.83
N PRO A 172 8.54 1.44 -32.12
CA PRO A 172 9.48 2.48 -32.55
C PRO A 172 9.10 3.87 -32.03
N LYS A 173 10.11 4.71 -31.77
CA LYS A 173 9.92 6.07 -31.22
C LYS A 173 9.01 6.93 -32.11
N ASP A 174 9.24 6.91 -33.42
CA ASP A 174 8.51 7.76 -34.37
C ASP A 174 7.03 7.39 -34.49
N ASP A 175 6.72 6.10 -34.37
CA ASP A 175 5.34 5.62 -34.33
C ASP A 175 4.65 6.07 -33.04
N ALA A 176 5.31 5.88 -31.90
CA ALA A 176 4.78 6.24 -30.59
C ALA A 176 4.65 7.76 -30.39
N ALA A 177 5.48 8.57 -31.04
CA ALA A 177 5.36 10.02 -31.01
C ALA A 177 4.01 10.48 -31.61
N LYS A 178 3.53 9.80 -32.65
CA LYS A 178 2.26 10.08 -33.35
C LYS A 178 1.04 9.39 -32.75
N TYR A 179 1.26 8.37 -31.92
CA TYR A 179 0.18 7.64 -31.24
C TYR A 179 -0.59 8.58 -30.31
N ASP A 180 -1.90 8.68 -30.49
CA ASP A 180 -2.78 9.27 -29.47
C ASP A 180 -3.24 8.14 -28.55
N TRP A 181 -3.10 8.31 -27.24
CA TRP A 181 -3.51 7.26 -26.31
C TRP A 181 -5.02 7.16 -26.19
N VAL A 182 -5.50 6.05 -25.64
CA VAL A 182 -6.92 5.85 -25.40
C VAL A 182 -7.37 6.69 -24.20
N GLU A 183 -8.40 7.52 -24.41
CA GLU A 183 -9.16 8.16 -23.33
C GLU A 183 -10.48 7.41 -23.10
N PRO A 184 -10.88 7.14 -21.84
CA PRO A 184 -12.17 6.55 -21.56
C PRO A 184 -13.30 7.55 -21.83
N ALA A 185 -14.45 7.07 -22.30
CA ALA A 185 -15.63 7.90 -22.51
C ALA A 185 -16.15 8.52 -21.20
N ASP A 186 -16.06 7.77 -20.10
CA ASP A 186 -16.37 8.25 -18.75
C ASP A 186 -15.39 7.64 -17.74
N SER A 187 -14.58 8.49 -17.11
CA SER A 187 -13.56 8.06 -16.15
C SER A 187 -14.17 7.54 -14.84
N ARG A 188 -15.45 7.83 -14.57
CA ARG A 188 -16.18 7.35 -13.38
C ARG A 188 -16.56 5.88 -13.43
N THR A 189 -16.58 5.30 -14.63
CA THR A 189 -16.99 3.90 -14.84
C THR A 189 -15.89 3.04 -15.43
N ALA A 190 -14.94 3.66 -16.15
CA ALA A 190 -13.77 3.00 -16.72
C ALA A 190 -12.75 2.64 -15.62
N ILE A 191 -12.43 1.34 -15.53
CA ILE A 191 -11.48 0.78 -14.58
C ILE A 191 -10.06 1.00 -15.11
N CYS A 192 -9.14 1.46 -14.26
CA CYS A 192 -7.73 1.59 -14.59
C CYS A 192 -6.85 0.55 -13.89
N ALA A 193 -7.28 0.06 -12.73
CA ALA A 193 -6.54 -0.95 -11.98
C ALA A 193 -7.47 -1.96 -11.29
N LEU A 194 -7.03 -3.23 -11.28
CA LEU A 194 -7.52 -4.30 -10.42
C LEU A 194 -6.44 -4.65 -9.39
N ASN A 195 -6.47 -3.95 -8.26
CA ASN A 195 -5.55 -4.22 -7.17
C ASN A 195 -6.13 -5.29 -6.25
N TYR A 196 -5.38 -6.37 -5.99
CA TYR A 196 -5.86 -7.47 -5.18
C TYR A 196 -5.67 -7.20 -3.69
N SER A 197 -6.78 -7.25 -2.94
CA SER A 197 -6.82 -7.11 -1.49
C SER A 197 -7.37 -8.38 -0.86
N SER A 198 -6.75 -8.86 0.22
CA SER A 198 -7.31 -9.97 1.02
C SER A 198 -8.58 -9.58 1.80
N GLY A 199 -8.96 -8.30 1.78
CA GLY A 199 -10.19 -7.77 2.37
C GLY A 199 -10.40 -8.17 3.83
N THR A 200 -11.66 -8.22 4.25
CA THR A 200 -12.08 -8.76 5.56
C THR A 200 -12.20 -10.30 5.55
N THR A 201 -12.45 -10.91 4.38
CA THR A 201 -12.84 -12.33 4.26
C THR A 201 -11.69 -13.32 3.98
N GLY A 202 -10.46 -12.86 3.69
CA GLY A 202 -9.25 -13.68 3.67
C GLY A 202 -8.80 -14.24 2.31
N VAL A 203 -9.68 -14.34 1.31
CA VAL A 203 -9.30 -14.66 -0.08
C VAL A 203 -9.08 -13.34 -0.85
N PRO A 204 -7.97 -13.18 -1.60
CA PRO A 204 -7.73 -11.98 -2.40
C PRO A 204 -8.85 -11.73 -3.44
N LYS A 205 -9.37 -10.51 -3.46
CA LYS A 205 -10.38 -10.02 -4.41
C LYS A 205 -9.81 -8.89 -5.23
N GLY A 206 -10.08 -8.87 -6.54
CA GLY A 206 -9.73 -7.74 -7.40
C GLY A 206 -10.61 -6.54 -7.07
N VAL A 207 -10.01 -5.46 -6.57
CA VAL A 207 -10.69 -4.18 -6.30
C VAL A 207 -10.74 -3.36 -7.59
N GLU A 208 -11.93 -3.03 -8.06
CA GLU A 208 -12.13 -2.24 -9.27
C GLU A 208 -11.90 -0.75 -8.97
N ILE A 209 -10.74 -0.23 -9.36
CA ILE A 209 -10.40 1.19 -9.24
C ILE A 209 -10.64 1.89 -10.56
N THR A 210 -11.47 2.93 -10.54
CA THR A 210 -11.76 3.73 -11.73
C THR A 210 -10.71 4.80 -11.95
N HIS A 211 -10.58 5.28 -13.19
CA HIS A 211 -9.74 6.44 -13.49
C HIS A 211 -10.12 7.65 -12.63
N TYR A 212 -11.43 7.90 -12.45
CA TYR A 212 -11.92 9.00 -11.62
C TYR A 212 -11.51 8.85 -10.15
N SER A 213 -11.69 7.67 -9.56
CA SER A 213 -11.32 7.41 -8.16
C SER A 213 -9.81 7.60 -7.94
N TYR A 214 -9.01 7.18 -8.93
CA TYR A 214 -7.56 7.33 -8.91
C TYR A 214 -7.12 8.80 -8.98
N VAL A 215 -7.69 9.57 -9.91
CA VAL A 215 -7.42 11.01 -10.04
C VAL A 215 -7.90 11.78 -8.81
N ALA A 216 -9.07 11.44 -8.27
CA ALA A 216 -9.59 12.04 -7.04
C ALA A 216 -8.65 11.82 -5.85
N ASN A 217 -8.12 10.60 -5.70
CA ASN A 217 -7.18 10.28 -4.63
C ASN A 217 -5.89 11.12 -4.74
N GLY A 218 -5.30 11.17 -5.93
CA GLY A 218 -4.10 11.95 -6.18
C GLY A 218 -4.29 13.45 -6.00
N LEU A 219 -5.41 14.01 -6.47
CA LEU A 219 -5.77 15.42 -6.23
C LEU A 219 -5.96 15.71 -4.75
N GLY A 220 -6.58 14.80 -4.00
CA GLY A 220 -6.77 14.93 -2.56
C GLY A 220 -5.44 15.00 -1.82
N VAL A 221 -4.50 14.10 -2.12
CA VAL A 221 -3.15 14.11 -1.53
C VAL A 221 -2.39 15.39 -1.90
N ASN A 222 -2.36 15.76 -3.19
CA ASN A 222 -1.65 16.96 -3.65
C ASN A 222 -2.22 18.24 -3.03
N HIS A 223 -3.54 18.30 -2.81
CA HIS A 223 -4.16 19.42 -2.13
C HIS A 223 -3.65 19.57 -0.71
N MET A 224 -3.60 18.48 0.06
CA MET A 224 -3.10 18.52 1.44
C MET A 224 -1.65 19.01 1.51
N GLU A 225 -0.77 18.55 0.62
CA GLU A 225 0.62 19.02 0.57
C GLU A 225 0.71 20.51 0.19
N ARG A 226 -0.13 20.96 -0.74
CA ARG A 226 -0.19 22.37 -1.21
C ARG A 226 -0.81 23.35 -0.22
N LEU A 227 -1.35 22.88 0.91
CA LEU A 227 -1.75 23.76 2.01
C LEU A 227 -0.54 24.37 2.74
N ASP A 228 0.67 23.87 2.49
CA ASP A 228 1.90 24.53 2.93
C ASP A 228 2.13 25.79 2.09
N PRO A 229 2.16 27.00 2.68
CA PRO A 229 2.39 28.23 1.93
C PRO A 229 3.75 28.25 1.21
N ASP A 230 4.73 27.48 1.69
CA ASP A 230 6.07 27.38 1.10
C ASP A 230 6.20 26.21 0.12
N TYR A 231 5.10 25.52 -0.21
CA TYR A 231 5.10 24.30 -1.03
C TYR A 231 5.89 24.45 -2.33
N GLU A 232 5.67 25.53 -3.09
CA GLU A 232 6.34 25.72 -4.39
C GLU A 232 7.85 25.91 -4.26
N GLU A 233 8.33 26.56 -3.20
CA GLU A 233 9.76 26.70 -2.93
C GLU A 233 10.36 25.37 -2.45
N LYS A 234 9.69 24.69 -1.52
CA LYS A 234 10.13 23.38 -1.00
C LYS A 234 10.16 22.32 -2.11
N LYS A 235 9.19 22.33 -3.02
CA LYS A 235 9.09 21.37 -4.14
C LYS A 235 10.33 21.37 -5.03
N LYS A 236 11.01 22.51 -5.20
CA LYS A 236 12.23 22.61 -6.03
C LYS A 236 13.36 21.68 -5.57
N ARG A 237 13.36 21.27 -4.31
CA ARG A 237 14.35 20.36 -3.71
C ARG A 237 13.78 18.99 -3.35
N TYR A 238 12.50 18.72 -3.61
CA TYR A 238 11.90 17.42 -3.31
C TYR A 238 12.54 16.31 -4.13
N ARG A 239 12.82 15.21 -3.44
CA ARG A 239 13.44 13.97 -3.94
C ARG A 239 12.86 12.82 -3.14
N ARG A 240 12.14 11.93 -3.81
CA ARG A 240 11.42 10.82 -3.17
C ARG A 240 12.19 9.52 -3.37
N LEU A 241 12.19 8.65 -2.36
CA LEU A 241 12.79 7.32 -2.46
C LEU A 241 11.68 6.27 -2.61
N GLY A 242 11.65 5.58 -3.74
CA GLY A 242 10.67 4.58 -4.10
C GLY A 242 11.13 3.16 -3.77
N PHE A 243 10.88 2.71 -2.53
CA PHE A 243 11.15 1.33 -2.09
C PHE A 243 9.90 0.53 -1.72
N LEU A 244 8.76 1.18 -1.46
CA LEU A 244 7.49 0.46 -1.25
C LEU A 244 7.04 -0.19 -2.56
N PRO A 245 6.34 -1.34 -2.50
CA PRO A 245 6.00 -2.08 -3.71
C PRO A 245 5.06 -1.31 -4.64
N MET A 246 5.47 -1.11 -5.89
CA MET A 246 4.71 -0.39 -6.92
C MET A 246 3.61 -1.25 -7.57
N TYR A 247 3.60 -2.56 -7.35
CA TYR A 247 2.46 -3.43 -7.69
C TYR A 247 1.28 -3.28 -6.72
N HIS A 248 1.51 -2.65 -5.56
CA HIS A 248 0.51 -2.42 -4.52
C HIS A 248 0.09 -0.95 -4.52
N ALA A 249 -1.19 -0.69 -4.20
CA ALA A 249 -1.81 0.64 -4.25
C ALA A 249 -0.96 1.76 -3.65
N TYR A 250 -0.29 1.53 -2.51
CA TYR A 250 0.49 2.57 -1.83
C TYR A 250 1.72 3.03 -2.63
N GLY A 251 2.59 2.11 -3.06
CA GLY A 251 3.73 2.48 -3.91
C GLY A 251 3.27 2.92 -5.30
N GLN A 252 2.20 2.31 -5.81
CA GLN A 252 1.64 2.62 -7.12
C GLN A 252 1.09 4.05 -7.21
N THR A 253 0.24 4.50 -6.30
CA THR A 253 -0.35 5.85 -6.38
C THR A 253 0.70 6.94 -6.17
N PHE A 254 1.56 6.78 -5.16
CA PHE A 254 2.57 7.79 -4.81
C PHE A 254 3.70 7.87 -5.83
N PHE A 255 4.39 6.76 -6.08
CA PHE A 255 5.61 6.76 -6.89
C PHE A 255 5.31 6.82 -8.40
N VAL A 256 4.23 6.21 -8.88
CA VAL A 256 3.96 6.13 -10.33
C VAL A 256 3.14 7.32 -10.84
N CYS A 257 2.32 7.94 -10.00
CA CYS A 257 1.35 8.95 -10.46
C CYS A 257 1.47 10.30 -9.74
N ILE A 258 1.38 10.32 -8.41
CA ILE A 258 1.32 11.56 -7.61
C ILE A 258 2.63 12.36 -7.72
N TYR A 259 3.78 11.75 -7.48
CA TYR A 259 5.05 12.48 -7.56
C TYR A 259 5.41 12.90 -8.99
N PRO A 260 5.23 12.04 -10.03
CA PRO A 260 5.39 12.48 -11.41
C PRO A 260 4.44 13.60 -11.81
N LYS A 261 3.20 13.62 -11.31
CA LYS A 261 2.24 14.71 -11.56
C LYS A 261 2.75 16.05 -11.06
N GLU A 262 3.44 16.06 -9.92
CA GLU A 262 4.05 17.26 -9.33
C GLU A 262 5.45 17.55 -9.88
N GLY A 263 5.96 16.70 -10.79
CA GLY A 263 7.31 16.80 -11.37
C GLY A 263 8.43 16.51 -10.36
N VAL A 264 8.12 15.79 -9.29
CA VAL A 264 9.06 15.43 -8.22
C VAL A 264 9.78 14.13 -8.59
N PRO A 265 11.13 14.10 -8.64
CA PRO A 265 11.88 12.91 -9.01
C PRO A 265 11.76 11.80 -7.97
N VAL A 266 11.70 10.55 -8.46
CA VAL A 266 11.63 9.34 -7.66
C VAL A 266 12.87 8.48 -7.92
N TYR A 267 13.66 8.29 -6.88
CA TYR A 267 14.82 7.39 -6.85
C TYR A 267 14.31 5.98 -6.53
N ILE A 268 14.37 5.07 -7.50
CA ILE A 268 13.78 3.74 -7.41
C ILE A 268 14.79 2.78 -6.81
N MET A 269 14.39 2.15 -5.71
CA MET A 269 15.07 1.02 -5.12
C MET A 269 14.30 -0.26 -5.49
N SER A 270 14.94 -1.14 -6.28
CA SER A 270 14.31 -2.36 -6.82
C SER A 270 13.85 -3.34 -5.75
N SER A 271 14.60 -3.40 -4.65
CA SER A 271 14.26 -4.18 -3.45
C SER A 271 14.68 -3.44 -2.20
N PHE A 272 13.86 -3.49 -1.16
CA PHE A 272 14.15 -2.80 0.08
C PHE A 272 15.40 -3.37 0.75
N ASN A 273 16.35 -2.48 1.05
CA ASN A 273 17.49 -2.75 1.93
C ASN A 273 17.67 -1.54 2.85
N PHE A 274 17.67 -1.77 4.16
CA PHE A 274 17.66 -0.69 5.15
C PHE A 274 18.92 0.16 5.10
N GLU A 275 20.11 -0.43 5.05
CA GLU A 275 21.36 0.33 4.99
C GLU A 275 21.48 1.12 3.69
N LYS A 276 21.13 0.51 2.56
CA LYS A 276 21.08 1.18 1.26
C LYS A 276 20.07 2.33 1.25
N MET A 277 18.95 2.21 1.96
CA MET A 277 17.99 3.32 2.15
C MET A 277 18.66 4.51 2.84
N LEU A 278 19.42 4.27 3.92
CA LEU A 278 20.17 5.32 4.62
C LEU A 278 21.23 5.96 3.72
N GLN A 279 21.98 5.15 2.97
CA GLN A 279 22.95 5.63 1.96
C GLN A 279 22.28 6.48 0.88
N CYS A 280 21.09 6.11 0.43
CA CYS A 280 20.33 6.89 -0.56
C CYS A 280 19.86 8.23 0.02
N ILE A 281 19.40 8.25 1.27
CA ILE A 281 19.01 9.49 1.96
C ILE A 281 20.19 10.46 2.00
N GLU A 282 21.36 9.98 2.42
CA GLU A 282 22.58 10.78 2.49
C GLU A 282 23.04 11.24 1.10
N LYS A 283 23.24 10.29 0.17
CA LYS A 283 23.79 10.56 -1.17
C LYS A 283 22.89 11.46 -1.99
N PHE A 284 21.59 11.17 -2.03
CA PHE A 284 20.65 11.86 -2.90
C PHE A 284 19.88 12.97 -2.19
N ARG A 285 20.10 13.19 -0.89
CA ARG A 285 19.39 14.21 -0.09
C ARG A 285 17.88 14.04 -0.18
N ILE A 286 17.41 12.82 0.05
CA ILE A 286 15.98 12.51 0.09
C ILE A 286 15.33 13.38 1.18
N ASP A 287 14.22 14.05 0.85
CA ASP A 287 13.58 15.02 1.75
C ASP A 287 12.42 14.42 2.55
N SER A 288 11.81 13.35 2.03
CA SER A 288 10.74 12.66 2.73
C SER A 288 10.65 11.19 2.39
N LEU A 289 10.14 10.41 3.35
CA LEU A 289 9.86 8.98 3.17
C LEU A 289 8.36 8.71 3.23
N THR A 290 7.86 8.02 2.22
CA THR A 290 6.61 7.26 2.31
C THR A 290 6.97 5.87 2.81
N SER A 291 6.58 5.55 4.04
CA SER A 291 7.12 4.44 4.82
C SER A 291 6.02 3.58 5.46
N VAL A 292 6.45 2.53 6.14
CA VAL A 292 5.61 1.59 6.89
C VAL A 292 6.23 1.35 8.27
N PRO A 293 5.43 0.96 9.29
CA PRO A 293 5.92 0.85 10.66
C PRO A 293 7.19 0.02 10.84
N PRO A 294 7.38 -1.15 10.20
CA PRO A 294 8.63 -1.91 10.34
C PRO A 294 9.89 -1.11 9.98
N ILE A 295 9.82 -0.21 8.99
CA ILE A 295 10.95 0.63 8.59
C ILE A 295 11.20 1.74 9.62
N VAL A 296 10.13 2.32 10.17
CA VAL A 296 10.24 3.32 11.24
C VAL A 296 10.81 2.69 12.53
N VAL A 297 10.43 1.45 12.85
CA VAL A 297 11.05 0.68 13.94
C VAL A 297 12.54 0.44 13.70
N MET A 298 12.94 0.09 12.47
CA MET A 298 14.36 -0.05 12.12
C MET A 298 15.11 1.29 12.28
N LEU A 299 14.50 2.41 11.90
CA LEU A 299 15.09 3.75 12.13
C LEU A 299 15.33 4.00 13.64
N ALA A 300 14.35 3.70 14.49
CA ALA A 300 14.47 3.89 15.94
C ALA A 300 15.55 2.99 16.57
N LYS A 301 15.51 1.69 16.25
CA LYS A 301 16.25 0.66 17.00
C LYS A 301 17.63 0.34 16.41
N SER A 302 17.87 0.57 15.12
CA SER A 302 19.14 0.19 14.49
C SER A 302 20.27 1.20 14.79
N PRO A 303 21.48 0.74 15.13
CA PRO A 303 22.64 1.62 15.25
C PRO A 303 23.05 2.22 13.89
N LEU A 304 22.66 1.60 12.76
CA LEU A 304 22.97 2.12 11.42
C LEU A 304 22.35 3.51 11.19
N SER A 305 21.20 3.81 11.78
CA SER A 305 20.52 5.12 11.63
C SER A 305 21.37 6.29 12.11
N ARG A 306 22.38 6.04 12.96
CA ARG A 306 23.31 7.05 13.49
C ARG A 306 24.63 7.12 12.72
N LYS A 307 24.83 6.27 11.71
CA LYS A 307 26.06 6.22 10.89
C LYS A 307 26.01 7.06 9.62
N TYR A 308 24.82 7.46 9.19
CA TYR A 308 24.59 8.18 7.94
C TYR A 308 23.97 9.55 8.24
N ASP A 309 24.25 10.54 7.39
CA ASP A 309 23.63 11.85 7.49
C ASP A 309 22.19 11.85 6.93
N LEU A 310 21.22 11.92 7.84
CA LEU A 310 19.79 11.94 7.54
C LEU A 310 19.17 13.34 7.61
N SER A 311 19.98 14.40 7.71
CA SER A 311 19.53 15.78 7.94
C SER A 311 18.67 16.37 6.83
N SER A 312 18.68 15.78 5.63
CA SER A 312 17.82 16.21 4.53
C SER A 312 16.35 15.83 4.72
N LEU A 313 16.05 14.82 5.56
CA LEU A 313 14.68 14.38 5.81
C LEU A 313 13.92 15.40 6.67
N GLU A 314 12.80 15.88 6.14
CA GLU A 314 11.89 16.81 6.81
C GLU A 314 10.58 16.15 7.20
N SER A 315 10.22 15.06 6.53
CA SER A 315 9.02 14.30 6.89
C SER A 315 9.13 12.80 6.63
N ILE A 316 8.45 12.04 7.48
CA ILE A 316 8.18 10.63 7.28
C ILE A 316 6.68 10.43 7.44
N THR A 317 6.04 9.89 6.42
CA THR A 317 4.65 9.41 6.52
C THR A 317 4.67 7.90 6.64
N SER A 318 4.11 7.37 7.73
CA SER A 318 3.96 5.93 7.97
C SER A 318 2.51 5.52 7.70
N GLY A 319 2.29 4.47 6.90
CA GLY A 319 0.95 3.95 6.63
C GLY A 319 0.86 2.43 6.69
N ALA A 320 -0.28 1.89 6.25
CA ALA A 320 -0.59 0.46 6.15
C ALA A 320 -0.78 -0.31 7.48
N ALA A 321 -0.20 0.14 8.58
CA ALA A 321 -0.41 -0.41 9.92
C ALA A 321 -0.20 0.68 10.99
N PRO A 322 -0.72 0.49 12.22
CA PRO A 322 -0.45 1.39 13.34
C PRO A 322 1.04 1.49 13.67
N LEU A 323 1.45 2.68 14.11
CA LEU A 323 2.79 2.98 14.61
C LEU A 323 2.69 3.50 16.04
N GLY A 324 3.34 2.80 16.97
CA GLY A 324 3.41 3.20 18.37
C GLY A 324 4.06 4.56 18.61
N ALA A 325 3.57 5.27 19.63
CA ALA A 325 4.03 6.61 20.00
C ALA A 325 5.51 6.63 20.42
N GLU A 326 5.97 5.64 21.20
CA GLU A 326 7.37 5.59 21.64
C GLU A 326 8.34 5.36 20.47
N VAL A 327 8.00 4.48 19.53
CA VAL A 327 8.81 4.31 18.31
C VAL A 327 8.91 5.64 17.56
N SER A 328 7.80 6.37 17.46
CA SER A 328 7.78 7.69 16.83
C SER A 328 8.68 8.69 17.55
N ASP A 329 8.69 8.65 18.87
CA ASP A 329 9.53 9.49 19.72
C ASP A 329 11.02 9.17 19.56
N GLU A 330 11.39 7.89 19.53
CA GLU A 330 12.77 7.45 19.32
C GLU A 330 13.29 7.85 17.95
N VAL A 331 12.47 7.74 16.89
CA VAL A 331 12.86 8.25 15.57
C VAL A 331 13.02 9.76 15.59
N ALA A 332 12.08 10.51 16.18
CA ALA A 332 12.16 11.96 16.21
C ALA A 332 13.44 12.49 16.91
N LYS A 333 13.98 11.75 17.89
CA LYS A 333 15.25 12.08 18.59
C LYS A 333 16.49 12.04 17.69
N LEU A 334 16.43 11.43 16.52
CA LEU A 334 17.54 11.44 15.56
C LEU A 334 17.71 12.81 14.88
N TRP A 335 16.75 13.73 15.03
CA TRP A 335 16.78 15.09 14.50
C TRP A 335 16.68 16.12 15.62
N PRO A 336 17.13 17.38 15.40
CA PRO A 336 16.79 18.50 16.26
C PRO A 336 15.27 18.62 16.44
N GLU A 337 14.84 19.11 17.60
CA GLU A 337 13.42 19.27 17.91
C GLU A 337 12.71 20.10 16.83
N GLY A 338 11.62 19.54 16.28
CA GLY A 338 10.81 20.18 15.24
C GLY A 338 11.38 20.09 13.82
N ALA A 339 12.57 19.53 13.60
CA ALA A 339 13.16 19.41 12.25
C ALA A 339 12.55 18.28 11.41
N LEU A 340 11.99 17.25 12.05
CA LEU A 340 11.31 16.14 11.38
C LEU A 340 9.82 16.07 11.76
N SER A 341 8.97 15.99 10.73
CA SER A 341 7.55 15.68 10.88
C SER A 341 7.29 14.19 10.62
N LEU A 342 7.07 13.40 11.68
CA LEU A 342 6.65 12.01 11.58
C LEU A 342 5.13 11.92 11.77
N ARG A 343 4.43 11.47 10.73
CA ARG A 343 2.95 11.40 10.67
C ARG A 343 2.48 10.03 10.23
N GLN A 344 1.28 9.65 10.66
CA GLN A 344 0.62 8.44 10.15
C GLN A 344 -0.44 8.78 9.12
N GLY A 345 -0.58 7.97 8.08
CA GLY A 345 -1.69 8.05 7.12
C GLY A 345 -2.54 6.79 7.17
N TRP A 346 -3.84 6.93 6.93
CA TRP A 346 -4.74 5.79 6.81
C TRP A 346 -5.43 5.76 5.45
N GLY A 347 -5.73 4.54 5.03
CA GLY A 347 -6.27 4.24 3.73
C GLY A 347 -6.24 2.73 3.46
N MET A 348 -6.80 2.35 2.32
CA MET A 348 -6.89 0.97 1.88
C MET A 348 -7.10 0.90 0.36
N THR A 349 -6.92 -0.29 -0.21
CA THR A 349 -7.09 -0.52 -1.64
C THR A 349 -8.50 -0.11 -2.11
N GLU A 350 -9.53 -0.41 -1.34
CA GLU A 350 -10.93 -0.10 -1.63
C GLU A 350 -11.25 1.41 -1.60
N LEU A 351 -10.36 2.22 -1.04
CA LEU A 351 -10.42 3.68 -1.07
C LEU A 351 -9.36 4.26 -2.03
N THR A 352 -9.00 3.46 -3.05
CA THR A 352 -7.90 3.68 -4.00
C THR A 352 -6.52 3.62 -3.37
N CYS A 353 -6.27 4.42 -2.34
CA CYS A 353 -5.05 4.36 -1.53
C CYS A 353 -5.25 5.11 -0.21
N ALA A 354 -5.03 6.44 -0.19
CA ALA A 354 -5.13 7.25 1.02
C ALA A 354 -6.56 7.73 1.27
N SER A 355 -6.94 7.93 2.52
CA SER A 355 -8.27 8.43 2.90
C SER A 355 -8.19 9.56 3.91
N THR A 356 -7.08 9.63 4.65
CA THR A 356 -6.75 10.74 5.52
C THR A 356 -5.42 11.38 5.12
N GLY A 357 -5.25 12.64 5.50
CA GLY A 357 -4.04 13.42 5.30
C GLY A 357 -3.86 14.45 6.41
N TRP A 358 -2.72 15.12 6.42
CA TRP A 358 -2.39 16.11 7.44
C TRP A 358 -2.32 17.50 6.85
N HIS A 359 -2.87 18.47 7.56
CA HIS A 359 -2.53 19.86 7.30
C HIS A 359 -1.05 20.08 7.63
N PRO A 360 -0.22 20.67 6.74
CA PRO A 360 1.23 20.78 6.92
C PRO A 360 1.65 21.56 8.17
N LYS A 361 0.83 22.53 8.59
CA LYS A 361 1.03 23.30 9.84
C LYS A 361 0.56 22.59 11.11
N THR A 362 0.10 21.34 11.03
CA THR A 362 -0.26 20.60 12.25
C THR A 362 0.99 20.40 13.08
N ALA A 363 1.05 21.05 14.23
CA ALA A 363 2.20 21.01 15.14
C ALA A 363 2.11 19.82 16.11
N GLY A 364 3.22 19.52 16.78
CA GLY A 364 3.27 18.54 17.86
C GLY A 364 3.18 17.09 17.39
N LYS A 365 3.33 16.16 18.31
CA LYS A 365 3.24 14.72 18.04
C LYS A 365 1.78 14.25 18.08
N SER A 366 1.42 13.26 17.28
CA SER A 366 0.07 12.69 17.33
C SER A 366 0.05 11.26 16.80
N ALA A 367 -0.71 10.41 17.50
CA ALA A 367 -1.00 9.03 17.08
C ALA A 367 -2.19 8.94 16.11
N ALA A 368 -2.83 10.06 15.80
CA ALA A 368 -3.90 10.12 14.82
C ALA A 368 -3.37 9.72 13.42
N VAL A 369 -4.29 9.49 12.49
CA VAL A 369 -4.00 9.22 11.07
C VAL A 369 -4.33 10.41 10.17
N GLY A 370 -4.64 11.57 10.75
CA GLY A 370 -4.97 12.81 10.04
C GLY A 370 -6.48 13.06 9.93
N GLU A 371 -6.84 14.06 9.12
CA GLU A 371 -8.21 14.43 8.78
C GLU A 371 -8.61 13.84 7.41
N LEU A 372 -9.92 13.82 7.10
CA LEU A 372 -10.42 13.34 5.82
C LEU A 372 -9.83 14.09 4.63
N LEU A 373 -9.38 13.35 3.61
CA LEU A 373 -8.98 13.93 2.33
C LEU A 373 -10.15 14.69 1.66
N PRO A 374 -9.86 15.65 0.77
CA PRO A 374 -10.88 16.43 0.08
C PRO A 374 -12.00 15.58 -0.52
N ASN A 375 -13.23 16.11 -0.47
CA ASN A 375 -14.45 15.48 -0.99
C ASN A 375 -14.86 14.16 -0.33
N CYS A 376 -14.12 13.65 0.66
CA CYS A 376 -14.46 12.44 1.40
C CYS A 376 -15.39 12.74 2.58
N LYS A 377 -16.16 11.74 2.97
CA LYS A 377 -17.08 11.74 4.10
C LYS A 377 -16.88 10.48 4.94
N ALA A 378 -17.21 10.55 6.22
CA ALA A 378 -17.18 9.42 7.13
C ALA A 378 -18.41 9.36 8.03
N ARG A 379 -18.77 8.15 8.44
CA ARG A 379 -19.63 7.84 9.58
C ARG A 379 -18.87 6.92 10.52
N ILE A 380 -19.15 7.02 11.81
CA ILE A 380 -18.69 6.04 12.80
C ILE A 380 -19.92 5.24 13.21
N MET A 381 -19.88 3.92 13.06
CA MET A 381 -21.02 3.03 13.30
C MET A 381 -20.74 2.12 14.50
N ARG A 382 -21.72 1.86 15.35
CA ARG A 382 -21.55 0.86 16.41
C ARG A 382 -21.33 -0.53 15.81
N ILE A 383 -20.38 -1.27 16.38
CA ILE A 383 -19.95 -2.57 15.86
C ILE A 383 -21.06 -3.63 15.95
N ASP A 384 -21.99 -3.46 16.90
CA ASP A 384 -23.18 -4.31 17.06
C ASP A 384 -24.33 -3.96 16.10
N GLY A 385 -24.15 -2.92 15.27
CA GLY A 385 -25.17 -2.44 14.34
C GLY A 385 -26.28 -1.60 14.97
N SER A 386 -26.17 -1.23 16.25
CA SER A 386 -27.23 -0.48 16.96
C SER A 386 -27.40 0.99 16.51
N GLY A 387 -26.50 1.51 15.67
CA GLY A 387 -26.66 2.81 15.00
C GLY A 387 -25.37 3.61 14.85
N GLU A 388 -25.53 4.87 14.44
CA GLU A 388 -24.42 5.83 14.22
C GLU A 388 -23.92 6.43 15.54
N ILE A 389 -22.60 6.58 15.65
CA ILE A 389 -21.90 7.31 16.71
C ILE A 389 -21.72 8.76 16.25
N THR A 390 -22.21 9.71 17.05
CA THR A 390 -22.13 11.16 16.78
C THR A 390 -21.40 11.94 17.87
N GLN A 391 -20.76 11.24 18.81
CA GLN A 391 -19.97 11.86 19.87
C GLN A 391 -18.48 11.68 19.58
N ALA A 392 -17.69 12.70 19.91
CA ALA A 392 -16.25 12.62 19.81
C ALA A 392 -15.68 11.55 20.75
N ASN A 393 -14.57 10.92 20.36
CA ASN A 393 -13.84 9.90 21.13
C ASN A 393 -14.59 8.58 21.41
N GLU A 394 -15.79 8.40 20.87
CA GLU A 394 -16.51 7.12 20.95
C GLU A 394 -16.07 6.20 19.79
N ARG A 395 -15.73 4.94 20.10
CA ARG A 395 -15.17 3.96 19.13
C ARG A 395 -16.26 3.23 18.37
N GLY A 396 -16.09 3.12 17.06
CA GLY A 396 -16.95 2.30 16.19
C GLY A 396 -16.28 1.94 14.88
N GLU A 397 -16.98 1.22 14.01
CA GLU A 397 -16.54 0.97 12.65
C GLU A 397 -16.56 2.26 11.83
N VAL A 398 -15.44 2.58 11.17
CA VAL A 398 -15.38 3.72 10.26
C VAL A 398 -16.01 3.32 8.92
N TRP A 399 -17.04 4.03 8.49
CA TRP A 399 -17.62 3.90 7.15
C TRP A 399 -17.21 5.11 6.33
N MET A 400 -16.80 4.89 5.08
CA MET A 400 -16.26 5.94 4.21
C MET A 400 -17.13 6.13 2.97
N ALA A 401 -17.35 7.38 2.58
CA ALA A 401 -17.98 7.73 1.31
C ALA A 401 -17.15 8.82 0.61
N GLY A 402 -17.27 8.92 -0.71
CA GLY A 402 -16.52 9.91 -1.50
C GLY A 402 -16.03 9.40 -2.84
N PRO A 403 -15.32 10.25 -3.59
CA PRO A 403 -14.92 9.95 -4.95
C PRO A 403 -13.80 8.91 -5.06
N THR A 404 -13.07 8.64 -3.97
CA THR A 404 -11.94 7.70 -3.95
C THR A 404 -12.36 6.24 -3.80
N LEU A 405 -13.65 5.97 -3.55
CA LEU A 405 -14.19 4.63 -3.38
C LEU A 405 -14.01 3.79 -4.64
N LEU A 406 -13.81 2.50 -4.43
CA LEU A 406 -13.91 1.46 -5.45
C LEU A 406 -15.25 1.51 -6.20
N LYS A 407 -15.24 1.01 -7.44
CA LYS A 407 -16.46 0.70 -8.17
C LYS A 407 -17.15 -0.53 -7.57
N GLY A 408 -16.38 -1.57 -7.29
CA GLY A 408 -16.83 -2.83 -6.72
C GLY A 408 -15.69 -3.84 -6.61
N TYR A 409 -16.01 -5.07 -6.25
CA TYR A 409 -15.11 -6.20 -6.36
C TYR A 409 -15.38 -6.95 -7.67
N TRP A 410 -14.31 -7.13 -8.46
CA TRP A 410 -14.34 -7.77 -9.77
C TRP A 410 -14.97 -9.16 -9.71
N ASN A 411 -16.03 -9.37 -10.50
CA ASN A 411 -16.79 -10.63 -10.54
C ASN A 411 -17.27 -11.14 -9.16
N LYS A 412 -17.51 -10.23 -8.20
CA LYS A 412 -18.03 -10.55 -6.85
C LYS A 412 -19.15 -9.57 -6.44
N PRO A 413 -20.33 -9.62 -7.08
CA PRO A 413 -21.44 -8.73 -6.75
C PRO A 413 -21.91 -8.86 -5.30
N GLU A 414 -21.95 -10.08 -4.75
CA GLU A 414 -22.32 -10.33 -3.35
C GLU A 414 -21.34 -9.66 -2.38
N ALA A 415 -20.03 -9.88 -2.56
CA ALA A 415 -19.01 -9.23 -1.73
C ALA A 415 -19.05 -7.69 -1.85
N THR A 416 -19.47 -7.17 -3.02
CA THR A 416 -19.65 -5.73 -3.25
C THR A 416 -20.86 -5.20 -2.48
N ALA A 417 -21.99 -5.92 -2.52
CA ALA A 417 -23.19 -5.58 -1.78
C ALA A 417 -22.97 -5.67 -0.26
N ASP A 418 -22.21 -6.65 0.22
CA ASP A 418 -21.89 -6.78 1.64
C ASP A 418 -21.03 -5.62 2.15
N ALA A 419 -20.05 -5.20 1.34
CA ALA A 419 -19.09 -4.16 1.70
C ALA A 419 -19.64 -2.73 1.54
N LEU A 420 -20.76 -2.54 0.83
CA LEU A 420 -21.37 -1.24 0.57
C LEU A 420 -22.73 -1.13 1.25
N HIS A 421 -22.96 -0.04 1.96
CA HIS A 421 -24.30 0.43 2.31
C HIS A 421 -24.68 1.56 1.38
N ILE A 422 -25.90 1.53 0.82
CA ILE A 422 -26.39 2.59 -0.06
C ILE A 422 -27.55 3.28 0.65
N ASP A 423 -27.37 4.55 0.97
CA ASP A 423 -28.44 5.38 1.53
C ASP A 423 -29.55 5.62 0.49
N PRO A 424 -30.78 6.00 0.90
CA PRO A 424 -31.87 6.32 -0.03
C PRO A 424 -31.55 7.43 -1.03
N ASP A 425 -30.62 8.33 -0.71
CA ASP A 425 -30.15 9.41 -1.60
C ASP A 425 -29.10 8.94 -2.62
N GLY A 426 -28.72 7.65 -2.59
CA GLY A 426 -27.72 7.04 -3.46
C GLY A 426 -26.28 7.13 -2.94
N THR A 427 -26.04 7.72 -1.76
CA THR A 427 -24.69 7.77 -1.17
C THR A 427 -24.19 6.37 -0.86
N ARG A 428 -23.04 6.02 -1.43
CA ARG A 428 -22.36 4.74 -1.22
C ARG A 428 -21.39 4.86 -0.05
N TRP A 429 -21.65 4.12 1.01
CA TRP A 429 -20.81 3.98 2.20
C TRP A 429 -20.06 2.65 2.16
N PHE A 430 -18.74 2.70 2.10
CA PHE A 430 -17.88 1.54 2.23
C PHE A 430 -17.62 1.21 3.70
N LYS A 431 -17.96 -0.01 4.10
CA LYS A 431 -17.73 -0.56 5.43
C LYS A 431 -16.28 -1.02 5.53
N THR A 432 -15.44 -0.28 6.24
CA THR A 432 -13.99 -0.49 6.20
C THR A 432 -13.55 -1.75 6.93
N GLY A 433 -14.33 -2.21 7.91
CA GLY A 433 -13.91 -3.22 8.87
C GLY A 433 -12.84 -2.76 9.84
N ASP A 434 -12.50 -1.46 9.87
CA ASP A 434 -11.54 -0.86 10.79
C ASP A 434 -12.32 -0.10 11.90
N VAL A 435 -11.93 -0.34 13.15
CA VAL A 435 -12.46 0.37 14.33
C VAL A 435 -11.65 1.64 14.54
N GLY A 436 -12.34 2.77 14.69
CA GLY A 436 -11.73 4.07 14.92
C GLY A 436 -12.64 5.03 15.68
N PHE A 437 -12.11 6.22 15.92
CA PHE A 437 -12.83 7.35 16.50
C PHE A 437 -12.28 8.68 15.98
N VAL A 438 -12.98 9.78 16.23
CA VAL A 438 -12.53 11.13 15.89
C VAL A 438 -12.39 11.99 17.15
N GLU A 439 -11.32 12.77 17.26
CA GLU A 439 -11.05 13.61 18.45
C GLU A 439 -12.10 14.71 18.66
N LYS A 440 -12.65 15.22 17.55
CA LYS A 440 -13.74 16.20 17.49
C LYS A 440 -14.71 15.78 16.40
N TYR A 441 -16.01 15.78 16.71
CA TYR A 441 -17.04 15.36 15.75
C TYR A 441 -17.45 16.53 14.84
N GLU A 442 -16.50 17.03 14.05
CA GLU A 442 -16.69 18.17 13.14
C GLU A 442 -15.72 18.08 11.93
N PRO A 443 -15.94 18.84 10.85
CA PRO A 443 -14.99 18.91 9.74
C PRO A 443 -13.57 19.29 10.19
N GLY A 444 -12.61 18.46 9.82
CA GLY A 444 -11.20 18.59 10.23
C GLY A 444 -10.84 17.94 11.57
N GLY A 445 -11.77 17.22 12.18
CA GLY A 445 -11.48 16.31 13.29
C GLY A 445 -10.45 15.25 12.89
N LEU A 446 -9.48 14.99 13.78
CA LEU A 446 -8.44 14.00 13.57
C LEU A 446 -8.95 12.60 13.88
N PHE A 447 -8.75 11.68 12.94
CA PHE A 447 -9.16 10.28 13.06
C PHE A 447 -8.07 9.46 13.74
N HIS A 448 -8.50 8.49 14.55
CA HIS A 448 -7.65 7.47 15.15
C HIS A 448 -8.17 6.10 14.74
N ILE A 449 -7.27 5.23 14.31
CA ILE A 449 -7.59 3.84 13.94
C ILE A 449 -7.02 2.93 15.01
N VAL A 450 -7.88 2.11 15.59
CA VAL A 450 -7.55 1.24 16.73
C VAL A 450 -7.07 -0.12 16.24
N ASP A 451 -7.90 -0.83 15.49
CA ASP A 451 -7.56 -2.13 14.90
C ASP A 451 -8.64 -2.53 13.87
N ARG A 452 -8.52 -3.72 13.29
CA ARG A 452 -9.54 -4.33 12.44
C ARG A 452 -10.52 -5.14 13.26
N ILE A 453 -11.81 -5.03 12.96
CA ILE A 453 -12.89 -5.80 13.60
C ILE A 453 -12.56 -7.29 13.64
N LYS A 454 -12.07 -7.85 12.53
CA LYS A 454 -11.76 -9.28 12.41
C LYS A 454 -10.51 -9.73 13.17
N GLU A 455 -9.67 -8.80 13.59
CA GLU A 455 -8.43 -9.10 14.32
C GLU A 455 -8.61 -8.87 15.83
N LEU A 456 -9.70 -8.22 16.26
CA LEU A 456 -10.03 -8.06 17.68
C LEU A 456 -10.20 -9.41 18.38
N ILE A 457 -9.52 -9.56 19.51
CA ILE A 457 -9.56 -10.74 20.37
C ILE A 457 -10.71 -10.57 21.37
N LYS A 458 -11.58 -11.57 21.49
CA LYS A 458 -12.76 -11.52 22.36
C LYS A 458 -12.50 -12.18 23.71
N VAL A 459 -11.96 -11.42 24.66
CA VAL A 459 -11.61 -11.89 26.00
C VAL A 459 -12.76 -11.63 26.98
N LYS A 460 -13.53 -12.67 27.31
CA LYS A 460 -14.71 -12.60 28.22
C LYS A 460 -15.67 -11.45 27.89
N GLY A 461 -15.97 -11.26 26.60
CA GLY A 461 -16.85 -10.20 26.12
C GLY A 461 -16.17 -8.84 25.90
N ASN A 462 -14.90 -8.67 26.29
CA ASN A 462 -14.11 -7.48 25.98
C ASN A 462 -13.44 -7.64 24.61
N GLN A 463 -13.46 -6.58 23.81
CA GLN A 463 -12.70 -6.51 22.56
C GLN A 463 -11.30 -5.98 22.85
N VAL A 464 -10.29 -6.81 22.63
CA VAL A 464 -8.87 -6.48 22.80
C VAL A 464 -8.26 -6.29 21.43
N ALA A 465 -7.67 -5.13 21.18
CA ALA A 465 -6.95 -4.84 19.95
C ALA A 465 -5.52 -5.42 20.02
N PRO A 466 -5.16 -6.40 19.16
CA PRO A 466 -3.78 -6.84 19.04
C PRO A 466 -2.77 -5.69 18.87
N ALA A 467 -3.08 -4.70 18.03
CA ALA A 467 -2.18 -3.58 17.76
C ALA A 467 -1.82 -2.79 19.02
N GLU A 468 -2.80 -2.59 19.92
CA GLU A 468 -2.56 -1.92 21.20
C GLU A 468 -1.59 -2.71 22.09
N LEU A 469 -1.67 -4.05 22.08
CA LEU A 469 -0.76 -4.89 22.84
C LEU A 469 0.64 -4.94 22.21
N GLU A 470 0.71 -4.92 20.89
CA GLU A 470 1.97 -4.86 20.13
C GLU A 470 2.72 -3.57 20.41
N ASP A 471 2.02 -2.43 20.42
CA ASP A 471 2.61 -1.12 20.73
C ASP A 471 3.23 -1.12 22.13
N VAL A 472 2.50 -1.61 23.15
CA VAL A 472 3.04 -1.72 24.52
C VAL A 472 4.21 -2.70 24.56
N LEU A 473 4.16 -3.84 23.86
CA LEU A 473 5.26 -4.80 23.86
C LEU A 473 6.53 -4.24 23.22
N LEU A 474 6.42 -3.36 22.22
CA LEU A 474 7.57 -2.74 21.57
C LEU A 474 8.34 -1.75 22.46
N GLU A 475 7.72 -1.26 23.55
CA GLU A 475 8.38 -0.46 24.60
C GLU A 475 9.40 -1.28 25.42
N ASN A 476 9.26 -2.61 25.42
CA ASN A 476 10.16 -3.48 26.16
C ASN A 476 11.50 -3.63 25.41
N LYS A 477 12.62 -3.34 26.10
CA LYS A 477 13.97 -3.42 25.52
C LYS A 477 14.36 -4.81 25.02
N GLY A 478 13.79 -5.89 25.56
CA GLY A 478 14.01 -7.24 25.06
C GLY A 478 13.16 -7.63 23.86
N VAL A 479 12.31 -6.73 23.35
CA VAL A 479 11.42 -6.99 22.22
C VAL A 479 11.88 -6.16 21.02
N ARG A 480 12.38 -6.84 19.98
CA ARG A 480 12.78 -6.20 18.73
C ARG A 480 11.60 -6.00 17.78
N ASP A 481 10.77 -7.03 17.62
CA ASP A 481 9.57 -7.04 16.79
C ASP A 481 8.53 -7.97 17.44
N VAL A 482 7.24 -7.76 17.18
CA VAL A 482 6.17 -8.49 17.86
C VAL A 482 4.93 -8.61 16.98
N ALA A 483 4.17 -9.68 17.20
CA ALA A 483 2.80 -9.83 16.73
C ALA A 483 1.93 -10.50 17.79
N VAL A 484 0.72 -9.98 17.98
CA VAL A 484 -0.27 -10.50 18.91
C VAL A 484 -1.42 -11.13 18.15
N VAL A 485 -1.89 -12.28 18.59
CA VAL A 485 -3.04 -12.98 18.03
C VAL A 485 -3.95 -13.51 19.14
N GLY A 486 -5.22 -13.69 18.82
CA GLY A 486 -6.13 -14.47 19.65
C GLY A 486 -5.86 -15.96 19.47
N VAL A 487 -5.84 -16.69 20.58
CA VAL A 487 -5.79 -18.16 20.61
C VAL A 487 -6.86 -18.67 21.58
N THR A 488 -7.57 -19.73 21.23
CA THR A 488 -8.58 -20.30 22.13
C THR A 488 -7.92 -21.33 23.04
N ILE A 489 -8.07 -21.19 24.35
CA ILE A 489 -7.64 -22.16 25.35
C ILE A 489 -8.82 -22.43 26.26
N ASN A 490 -9.23 -23.70 26.38
CA ASN A 490 -10.38 -24.11 27.19
C ASN A 490 -11.67 -23.34 26.86
N GLY A 491 -11.90 -23.02 25.57
CA GLY A 491 -13.08 -22.30 25.10
C GLY A 491 -13.05 -20.78 25.30
N GLU A 492 -11.96 -20.22 25.83
CA GLU A 492 -11.77 -18.78 25.97
C GLU A 492 -10.73 -18.27 24.98
N GLU A 493 -11.05 -17.21 24.23
CA GLU A 493 -10.07 -16.54 23.37
C GLU A 493 -9.16 -15.64 24.23
N LEU A 494 -7.86 -15.85 24.14
CA LEU A 494 -6.84 -15.19 24.95
C LEU A 494 -5.75 -14.56 24.06
N PRO A 495 -5.17 -13.40 24.45
CA PRO A 495 -4.05 -12.83 23.73
C PRO A 495 -2.77 -13.67 23.88
N ARG A 496 -2.13 -14.00 22.75
CA ARG A 496 -0.79 -14.60 22.67
C ARG A 496 0.13 -13.68 21.87
N ALA A 497 1.37 -13.51 22.32
CA ALA A 497 2.39 -12.75 21.59
C ALA A 497 3.45 -13.68 20.99
N TYR A 498 3.83 -13.42 19.74
CA TYR A 498 5.06 -13.90 19.13
C TYR A 498 6.06 -12.76 19.11
N VAL A 499 7.25 -12.98 19.66
CA VAL A 499 8.26 -11.96 19.90
C VAL A 499 9.55 -12.35 19.20
N VAL A 500 10.14 -11.40 18.46
CA VAL A 500 11.53 -11.46 18.06
C VAL A 500 12.34 -10.84 19.20
N PRO A 501 13.15 -11.61 19.94
CA PRO A 501 13.89 -11.07 21.06
C PRO A 501 15.03 -10.16 20.61
N ASP A 502 15.37 -9.19 21.44
CA ASP A 502 16.61 -8.43 21.26
C ASP A 502 17.82 -9.27 21.76
N PRO A 503 18.84 -9.53 20.93
CA PRO A 503 19.97 -10.38 21.28
C PRO A 503 20.88 -9.76 22.36
N GLU A 504 20.78 -8.44 22.59
CA GLU A 504 21.58 -7.74 23.61
C GLU A 504 20.90 -7.79 24.98
N VAL A 505 19.62 -8.12 25.05
CA VAL A 505 18.82 -8.14 26.28
C VAL A 505 18.33 -9.55 26.58
N LYS A 506 18.87 -10.17 27.62
CA LYS A 506 18.43 -11.50 28.06
C LYS A 506 17.14 -11.39 28.87
N GLN A 507 16.01 -11.73 28.25
CA GLN A 507 14.72 -11.90 28.90
C GLN A 507 14.06 -13.19 28.41
N THR A 508 13.30 -13.83 29.30
CA THR A 508 12.50 -15.02 29.02
C THR A 508 11.08 -14.65 28.57
N GLU A 509 10.39 -15.59 27.93
CA GLU A 509 8.96 -15.46 27.57
C GLU A 509 8.10 -15.08 28.79
N GLN A 510 8.40 -15.65 29.97
CA GLN A 510 7.68 -15.40 31.21
C GLN A 510 7.95 -14.00 31.77
N GLU A 511 9.20 -13.52 31.71
CA GLU A 511 9.55 -12.15 32.16
C GLU A 511 8.87 -11.09 31.29
N ILE A 512 8.78 -11.30 29.97
CA ILE A 512 8.05 -10.40 29.07
C ILE A 512 6.54 -10.42 29.36
N ALA A 513 5.96 -11.60 29.58
CA ALA A 513 4.56 -11.71 29.97
C ALA A 513 4.28 -10.99 31.30
N GLN A 514 5.13 -11.19 32.31
CA GLN A 514 4.99 -10.55 33.62
C GLN A 514 5.19 -9.04 33.54
N TRP A 515 6.16 -8.57 32.75
CA TRP A 515 6.35 -7.16 32.46
C TRP A 515 5.09 -6.55 31.83
N MET A 516 4.48 -7.25 30.86
CA MET A 516 3.24 -6.82 30.21
C MET A 516 2.07 -6.74 31.21
N GLU A 517 1.97 -7.66 32.18
CA GLU A 517 0.92 -7.61 33.22
C GLU A 517 0.96 -6.32 34.06
N SER A 518 2.12 -5.68 34.20
CA SER A 518 2.27 -4.40 34.90
C SER A 518 1.81 -3.19 34.08
N LYS A 519 1.61 -3.37 32.77
CA LYS A 519 1.29 -2.30 31.81
C LYS A 519 -0.17 -2.30 31.38
N VAL A 520 -0.88 -3.42 31.51
CA VAL A 520 -2.24 -3.57 30.99
C VAL A 520 -3.23 -4.17 31.99
N VAL A 521 -4.51 -3.84 31.78
CA VAL A 521 -5.64 -4.41 32.52
C VAL A 521 -5.77 -5.93 32.32
N HIS A 522 -6.45 -6.61 33.24
CA HIS A 522 -6.44 -8.08 33.34
C HIS A 522 -6.84 -8.83 32.05
N TYR A 523 -7.85 -8.35 31.32
CA TYR A 523 -8.34 -8.98 30.09
C TYR A 523 -7.43 -8.73 28.87
N LYS A 524 -6.41 -7.86 28.99
CA LYS A 524 -5.39 -7.60 27.97
C LYS A 524 -4.09 -8.38 28.20
N ARG A 525 -3.98 -9.11 29.31
CA ARG A 525 -2.77 -9.88 29.65
C ARG A 525 -2.56 -11.03 28.66
N LEU A 526 -1.30 -11.37 28.41
CA LEU A 526 -0.88 -12.41 27.46
C LEU A 526 -1.09 -13.83 28.01
N ARG A 527 -2.33 -14.15 28.39
CA ARG A 527 -2.72 -15.45 28.96
C ARG A 527 -2.70 -16.59 27.94
N GLY A 528 -2.66 -16.27 26.64
CA GLY A 528 -2.37 -17.20 25.56
C GLY A 528 -0.88 -17.54 25.41
N GLY A 529 -0.01 -16.88 26.18
CA GLY A 529 1.45 -17.10 26.24
C GLY A 529 2.26 -16.08 25.44
N VAL A 530 3.58 -16.17 25.61
CA VAL A 530 4.59 -15.49 24.78
C VAL A 530 5.43 -16.57 24.10
N LYS A 531 5.77 -16.39 22.83
CA LYS A 531 6.64 -17.31 22.08
C LYS A 531 7.75 -16.55 21.36
N PHE A 532 8.98 -17.02 21.48
CA PHE A 532 10.08 -16.50 20.67
C PHE A 532 10.10 -17.06 19.25
N VAL A 533 10.31 -16.18 18.28
CA VAL A 533 10.43 -16.49 16.86
C VAL A 533 11.60 -15.73 16.24
N GLU A 534 12.13 -16.25 15.15
CA GLU A 534 13.23 -15.58 14.43
C GLU A 534 12.77 -14.30 13.72
N ALA A 535 11.56 -14.31 13.17
CA ALA A 535 10.96 -13.18 12.47
C ALA A 535 9.44 -13.18 12.57
N ILE A 536 8.83 -12.00 12.58
CA ILE A 536 7.37 -11.86 12.45
C ILE A 536 6.99 -11.98 10.96
N PRO A 537 6.08 -12.89 10.59
CA PRO A 537 5.65 -13.05 9.21
C PRO A 537 4.85 -11.82 8.76
N LYS A 538 5.38 -11.06 7.80
CA LYS A 538 4.77 -9.86 7.23
C LYS A 538 4.72 -9.97 5.71
N ASN A 539 3.70 -9.36 5.09
CA ASN A 539 3.69 -9.20 3.64
C ASN A 539 4.68 -8.09 3.20
N PRO A 540 4.97 -7.94 1.90
CA PRO A 540 5.89 -6.89 1.44
C PRO A 540 5.43 -5.44 1.71
N SER A 541 4.16 -5.22 2.05
CA SER A 541 3.66 -3.90 2.50
C SER A 541 3.80 -3.70 4.02
N GLY A 542 4.52 -4.58 4.72
CA GLY A 542 4.78 -4.50 6.16
C GLY A 542 3.65 -5.00 7.08
N LYS A 543 2.55 -5.53 6.52
CA LYS A 543 1.39 -6.00 7.28
C LYS A 543 1.59 -7.42 7.82
N ILE A 544 1.32 -7.61 9.11
CA ILE A 544 1.41 -8.92 9.79
C ILE A 544 0.47 -9.94 9.13
N LEU A 545 0.99 -11.12 8.82
CA LEU A 545 0.24 -12.27 8.32
C LEU A 545 -0.41 -13.04 9.49
N ARG A 546 -1.32 -12.38 10.23
CA ARG A 546 -1.92 -12.88 11.49
C ARG A 546 -2.58 -14.25 11.37
N LYS A 547 -3.09 -14.62 10.19
CA LYS A 547 -3.64 -15.96 9.95
C LYS A 547 -2.61 -17.06 10.18
N LEU A 548 -1.38 -16.89 9.66
CA LEU A 548 -0.30 -17.85 9.84
C LEU A 548 0.02 -18.05 11.32
N LEU A 549 0.12 -16.94 12.06
CA LEU A 549 0.40 -16.95 13.50
C LEU A 549 -0.75 -17.54 14.33
N ARG A 550 -2.00 -17.33 13.93
CA ARG A 550 -3.17 -17.98 14.55
C ARG A 550 -3.19 -19.48 14.31
N ASP A 551 -2.94 -19.91 13.08
CA ASP A 551 -2.88 -21.34 12.73
C ASP A 551 -1.74 -22.03 13.51
N GLN A 552 -0.59 -21.36 13.62
CA GLN A 552 0.53 -21.79 14.48
C GLN A 552 0.12 -21.83 15.96
N ALA A 553 -0.53 -20.78 16.47
CA ALA A 553 -0.92 -20.71 17.88
C ALA A 553 -1.89 -21.83 18.25
N ALA A 554 -2.89 -22.07 17.39
CA ALA A 554 -3.85 -23.14 17.54
C ALA A 554 -3.17 -24.52 17.58
N SER A 555 -2.18 -24.75 16.71
CA SER A 555 -1.37 -25.97 16.73
C SER A 555 -0.56 -26.11 18.02
N GLU A 556 0.03 -25.01 18.52
CA GLU A 556 0.90 -25.00 19.71
C GLU A 556 0.14 -25.22 21.01
N VAL A 557 -1.13 -24.77 21.12
CA VAL A 557 -1.94 -24.94 22.34
C VAL A 557 -2.90 -26.13 22.29
N GLY A 558 -2.93 -26.88 21.18
CA GLY A 558 -3.83 -28.02 21.00
C GLY A 558 -5.29 -27.64 20.68
N ASP A 559 -5.55 -26.40 20.27
CA ASP A 559 -6.86 -25.92 19.84
C ASP A 559 -7.13 -26.35 18.38
N ARG A 560 -7.38 -27.64 18.19
CA ARG A 560 -7.79 -28.15 16.87
C ARG A 560 -9.26 -27.79 16.64
N LYS A 561 -9.54 -26.91 15.68
CA LYS A 561 -10.86 -26.94 15.03
C LYS A 561 -11.08 -28.35 14.49
N PRO A 562 -12.26 -28.98 14.71
CA PRO A 562 -12.55 -30.28 14.14
C PRO A 562 -12.35 -30.19 12.62
N SER A 563 -11.50 -31.07 12.08
CA SER A 563 -11.31 -31.15 10.64
C SER A 563 -12.67 -31.44 10.03
N THR A 564 -13.19 -30.54 9.21
CA THR A 564 -14.27 -30.89 8.28
C THR A 564 -13.68 -31.92 7.35
N ALA A 565 -13.95 -33.20 7.63
CA ALA A 565 -13.74 -34.28 6.69
C ALA A 565 -14.46 -33.87 5.40
N LYS A 566 -13.71 -33.67 4.32
CA LYS A 566 -14.32 -33.60 2.99
C LYS A 566 -14.96 -34.96 2.76
N LEU A 567 -16.29 -35.02 2.79
CA LEU A 567 -17.01 -36.08 2.12
C LEU A 567 -16.62 -35.99 0.63
N THR A 568 -16.23 -37.15 0.12
CA THR A 568 -15.78 -37.51 -1.24
C THR A 568 -16.37 -36.71 -2.37
#